data_AF-A0ABD2RBB6-F1
#
_entry.id   AF-A0ABD2RBB6-F1
#
_cell.length_a   1.000
_cell.length_b   1.000
_cell.length_c   1.000
_cell.angle_alpha   90.00
_cell.angle_beta   90.00
_cell.angle_gamma   90.00
#
_symmetry.space_group_name_H-M   'P 1'
#
loop_
_entity.id
_entity.type
_entity.pdbx_description
1 polymer ?
#
loop_
_entity_poly.entity_id
_entity_poly.type
_entity_poly.pdbx_seq_one_letter_code
_entity_poly.pdbx_strand_id
1 'polypeptide(L)'
;VKQTGCKYTGITLSEQQLEYAQLEVEQAGLQDRITLLLCDYRQMPNKDKYDRIISIGMIEHVGHDYIEEFFTCCESALAEDGLLVLQFISIPDERYDSHRQSTDFMREYIFPGGCLPALSRIISGMAAASRLCVVHVEEIGIHYYQTLRCWKKNFLKNKSQILALGFDDKFIRTWEYYFDYCAAGFKMCTQGDYQIVFSRPGNVAAFGDPYNGVPSAY
;
A
#
# COMPACT_ATOMS: atom_id res chain seq x y z
N VAL A 1 9.81 -0.15 14.76
CA VAL A 1 10.03 -0.60 16.16
C VAL A 1 11.50 -0.78 16.50
N LYS A 2 12.25 -1.75 15.94
CA LYS A 2 13.67 -1.95 16.29
C LYS A 2 14.57 -0.74 16.02
N GLN A 3 14.40 -0.08 14.87
CA GLN A 3 15.22 1.09 14.48
C GLN A 3 14.75 2.38 15.14
N THR A 4 13.44 2.61 15.18
CA THR A 4 12.85 3.90 15.59
C THR A 4 12.42 3.94 17.06
N GLY A 5 12.29 2.79 17.70
CA GLY A 5 11.70 2.71 19.02
C GLY A 5 10.23 3.18 19.08
N CYS A 6 9.45 3.09 18.00
CA CYS A 6 8.01 3.37 18.04
C CYS A 6 7.21 2.22 18.67
N LYS A 7 5.96 2.51 19.06
CA LYS A 7 4.90 1.49 19.21
C LYS A 7 4.23 1.29 17.84
N TYR A 8 3.76 0.09 17.54
CA TYR A 8 3.19 -0.25 16.25
C TYR A 8 1.91 -1.05 16.40
N THR A 9 0.89 -0.68 15.65
CA THR A 9 -0.32 -1.48 15.47
C THR A 9 -0.40 -1.92 14.02
N GLY A 10 -0.41 -3.23 13.78
CA GLY A 10 -0.68 -3.83 12.48
C GLY A 10 -2.09 -4.38 12.42
N ILE A 11 -2.74 -4.23 11.27
CA ILE A 11 -4.08 -4.78 11.03
C ILE A 11 -4.05 -5.66 9.78
N THR A 12 -4.86 -6.72 9.78
CA THR A 12 -5.05 -7.59 8.62
C THR A 12 -6.44 -8.22 8.65
N LEU A 13 -6.91 -8.69 7.50
CA LEU A 13 -8.10 -9.55 7.37
C LEU A 13 -7.73 -11.04 7.27
N SER A 14 -6.46 -11.39 7.19
CA SER A 14 -6.00 -12.78 7.07
C SER A 14 -5.56 -13.34 8.42
N GLU A 15 -6.23 -14.41 8.86
CA GLU A 15 -5.84 -15.18 10.05
C GLU A 15 -4.42 -15.74 9.92
N GLN A 16 -4.04 -16.23 8.72
CA GLN A 16 -2.71 -16.80 8.47
C GLN A 16 -1.61 -15.73 8.52
N GLN A 17 -1.86 -14.53 8.00
CA GLN A 17 -0.92 -13.42 8.15
C GLN A 17 -0.80 -12.98 9.61
N LEU A 18 -1.91 -12.95 10.35
CA LEU A 18 -1.90 -12.60 11.76
C LEU A 18 -1.06 -13.60 12.55
N GLU A 19 -1.32 -14.90 12.39
CA GLU A 19 -0.60 -15.97 13.09
C GLU A 19 0.91 -15.91 12.81
N TYR A 20 1.27 -15.79 11.52
CA TYR A 20 2.68 -15.67 11.13
C TYR A 20 3.34 -14.43 11.73
N ALA A 21 2.68 -13.26 11.65
CA ALA A 21 3.22 -12.02 12.18
C ALA A 21 3.35 -12.04 13.72
N GLN A 22 2.42 -12.70 14.44
CA GLN A 22 2.51 -12.86 15.89
C GLN A 22 3.73 -13.70 16.28
N LEU A 23 3.99 -14.79 15.56
CA LEU A 23 5.18 -15.61 15.77
C LEU A 23 6.48 -14.81 15.55
N GLU A 24 6.56 -14.02 14.48
CA GLU A 24 7.73 -13.16 14.20
C GLU A 24 7.92 -12.09 15.30
N VAL A 25 6.84 -11.52 15.82
CA VAL A 25 6.88 -10.55 16.93
C VAL A 25 7.38 -11.20 18.22
N GLU A 26 6.90 -12.40 18.53
CA GLU A 26 7.34 -13.17 19.70
C GLU A 26 8.83 -13.54 19.61
N GLN A 27 9.27 -14.07 18.47
CA GLN A 27 10.68 -14.40 18.23
C GLN A 27 11.58 -13.16 18.31
N ALA A 28 11.06 -11.98 17.96
CA ALA A 28 11.77 -10.72 18.08
C ALA A 28 11.74 -10.11 19.49
N GLY A 29 10.95 -10.64 20.43
CA GLY A 29 10.79 -10.10 21.78
C GLY A 29 10.13 -8.72 21.82
N LEU A 30 9.18 -8.45 20.90
CA LEU A 30 8.58 -7.12 20.71
C LEU A 30 7.10 -7.04 21.10
N GLN A 31 6.57 -8.03 21.83
CA GLN A 31 5.15 -8.13 22.20
C GLN A 31 4.64 -6.89 22.95
N ASP A 32 5.49 -6.26 23.77
CA ASP A 32 5.11 -5.05 24.53
C ASP A 32 5.00 -3.78 23.66
N ARG A 33 5.43 -3.85 22.39
CA ARG A 33 5.51 -2.70 21.48
C ARG A 33 4.72 -2.88 20.20
N ILE A 34 4.38 -4.11 19.83
CA ILE A 34 3.65 -4.46 18.62
C ILE A 34 2.32 -5.09 18.99
N THR A 35 1.23 -4.44 18.58
CA THR A 35 -0.11 -4.98 18.64
C THR A 35 -0.54 -5.40 17.24
N LEU A 36 -1.09 -6.59 17.07
CA LEU A 36 -1.61 -7.07 15.79
C LEU A 36 -3.09 -7.40 15.95
N LEU A 37 -3.91 -6.89 15.04
CA LEU A 37 -5.37 -7.04 15.07
C LEU A 37 -5.85 -7.72 13.79
N LEU A 38 -6.74 -8.71 13.97
CA LEU A 38 -7.57 -9.23 12.88
C LEU A 38 -8.81 -8.36 12.81
N CYS A 39 -8.77 -7.32 11.97
CA CYS A 39 -9.91 -6.42 11.83
C CYS A 39 -9.90 -5.71 10.48
N ASP A 40 -11.10 -5.27 10.10
CA ASP A 40 -11.28 -4.31 9.03
C ASP A 40 -10.83 -2.92 9.49
N TYR A 41 -10.06 -2.22 8.66
CA TYR A 41 -9.60 -0.86 8.97
C TYR A 41 -10.77 0.11 9.20
N ARG A 42 -11.92 -0.14 8.56
CA ARG A 42 -13.16 0.64 8.72
C ARG A 42 -13.78 0.48 10.11
N GLN A 43 -13.46 -0.61 10.78
CA GLN A 43 -13.96 -0.97 12.11
C GLN A 43 -12.85 -0.93 13.16
N MET A 44 -11.74 -0.29 12.84
CA MET A 44 -10.61 -0.22 13.77
C MET A 44 -11.08 0.43 15.09
N PRO A 45 -10.75 -0.15 16.25
CA PRO A 45 -11.15 0.41 17.54
C PRO A 45 -10.55 1.81 17.70
N ASN A 46 -11.38 2.85 17.56
CA ASN A 46 -10.96 4.26 17.64
C ASN A 46 -10.70 4.69 19.10
N LYS A 47 -9.74 4.06 19.78
CA LYS A 47 -9.36 4.41 21.15
C LYS A 47 -8.28 5.47 21.20
N ASP A 48 -7.30 5.41 20.30
CA ASP A 48 -6.16 6.32 20.25
C ASP A 48 -5.91 6.83 18.82
N LYS A 49 -5.35 8.03 18.71
CA LYS A 49 -4.87 8.59 17.45
C LYS A 49 -3.44 8.13 17.17
N TYR A 50 -3.10 7.95 15.90
CA TYR A 50 -1.78 7.52 15.45
C TYR A 50 -0.96 8.70 14.96
N ASP A 51 0.29 8.81 15.43
CA ASP A 51 1.24 9.80 14.92
C ASP A 51 1.56 9.56 13.44
N ARG A 52 1.61 8.29 13.02
CA ARG A 52 1.97 7.90 11.65
C ARG A 52 1.07 6.75 11.19
N ILE A 53 0.54 6.86 9.99
CA ILE A 53 -0.19 5.78 9.30
C ILE A 53 0.60 5.40 8.05
N ILE A 54 0.80 4.10 7.81
CA ILE A 54 1.45 3.58 6.63
C ILE A 54 0.52 2.54 6.00
N SER A 55 0.21 2.69 4.72
CA SER A 55 -0.58 1.73 3.94
C SER A 55 0.17 1.39 2.65
N ILE A 56 0.39 0.10 2.41
CA ILE A 56 1.21 -0.43 1.32
C ILE A 56 0.39 -1.51 0.61
N GLY A 57 0.12 -1.34 -0.68
CA GLY A 57 -0.54 -2.34 -1.53
C GLY A 57 -1.96 -2.73 -1.08
N MET A 58 -2.66 -1.82 -0.41
CA MET A 58 -4.00 -2.09 0.13
C MET A 58 -5.11 -1.42 -0.69
N ILE A 59 -4.88 -0.19 -1.15
CA ILE A 59 -5.93 0.64 -1.76
C ILE A 59 -6.39 0.11 -3.13
N GLU A 60 -5.58 -0.71 -3.79
CA GLU A 60 -5.91 -1.47 -5.00
C GLU A 60 -7.10 -2.43 -4.79
N HIS A 61 -7.38 -2.79 -3.53
CA HIS A 61 -8.47 -3.68 -3.13
C HIS A 61 -9.66 -2.95 -2.49
N VAL A 62 -9.58 -1.62 -2.30
CA VAL A 62 -10.67 -0.81 -1.73
C VAL A 62 -11.78 -0.58 -2.76
N GLY A 63 -11.40 -0.38 -4.03
CA GLY A 63 -12.33 -0.11 -5.12
C GLY A 63 -12.70 1.36 -5.26
N HIS A 64 -13.17 1.72 -6.46
CA HIS A 64 -13.40 3.11 -6.86
C HIS A 64 -14.34 3.88 -5.92
N ASP A 65 -15.42 3.26 -5.46
CA ASP A 65 -16.49 3.93 -4.72
C ASP A 65 -16.14 4.20 -3.25
N TYR A 66 -15.07 3.59 -2.73
CA TYR A 66 -14.73 3.59 -1.30
C TYR A 66 -13.44 4.35 -0.97
N ILE A 67 -12.83 5.04 -1.95
CA ILE A 67 -11.60 5.81 -1.72
C ILE A 67 -11.85 6.96 -0.73
N GLU A 68 -12.99 7.64 -0.80
CA GLU A 68 -13.36 8.66 0.21
C GLU A 68 -13.52 8.07 1.61
N GLU A 69 -14.13 6.87 1.73
CA GLU A 69 -14.27 6.19 3.02
C GLU A 69 -12.90 5.85 3.60
N PHE A 70 -11.98 5.34 2.77
CA PHE A 70 -10.59 5.09 3.17
C PHE A 70 -9.94 6.34 3.77
N PHE A 71 -10.01 7.49 3.08
CA PHE A 71 -9.43 8.73 3.58
C PHE A 71 -10.17 9.27 4.81
N THR A 72 -11.48 9.04 4.94
CA THR A 72 -12.26 9.38 6.15
C THR A 72 -11.76 8.57 7.36
N CYS A 73 -11.48 7.28 7.18
CA CYS A 73 -10.91 6.44 8.22
C CYS A 73 -9.50 6.92 8.62
N CYS A 74 -8.64 7.21 7.65
CA CYS A 74 -7.31 7.75 7.92
C CYS A 74 -7.37 9.10 8.66
N GLU A 75 -8.22 10.03 8.20
CA GLU A 75 -8.46 11.32 8.84
C GLU A 75 -8.88 11.15 10.31
N SER A 76 -9.77 10.18 10.56
CA SER A 76 -10.29 9.87 11.89
C SER A 76 -9.29 9.14 12.78
N ALA A 77 -8.31 8.43 12.23
CA ALA A 77 -7.30 7.71 13.00
C ALA A 77 -6.03 8.55 13.24
N LEU A 78 -5.74 9.54 12.39
CA LEU A 78 -4.49 10.29 12.44
C LEU A 78 -4.51 11.39 13.51
N ALA A 79 -3.39 11.54 14.23
CA ALA A 79 -3.16 12.65 15.16
C ALA A 79 -3.10 14.01 14.43
N GLU A 80 -3.17 15.11 15.18
CA GLU A 80 -3.17 16.46 14.60
C GLU A 80 -1.85 16.79 13.87
N ASP A 81 -0.72 16.37 14.41
CA ASP A 81 0.61 16.50 13.80
C ASP A 81 1.04 15.23 13.04
N GLY A 82 0.09 14.35 12.72
CA GLY A 82 0.37 13.07 12.10
C GLY A 82 0.70 13.13 10.61
N LEU A 83 1.34 12.05 10.11
CA LEU A 83 1.61 11.85 8.69
C LEU A 83 0.98 10.54 8.20
N LEU A 84 0.41 10.56 7.00
CA LEU A 84 -0.03 9.38 6.28
C LEU A 84 0.92 9.11 5.12
N VAL A 85 1.42 7.88 5.02
CA VAL A 85 2.17 7.39 3.87
C VAL A 85 1.34 6.32 3.16
N LEU A 86 1.04 6.55 1.89
CA LEU A 86 0.29 5.62 1.05
C LEU A 86 1.18 5.17 -0.11
N GLN A 87 1.37 3.87 -0.25
CA GLN A 87 1.97 3.24 -1.42
C GLN A 87 0.92 2.44 -2.19
N PHE A 88 0.87 2.63 -3.51
CA PHE A 88 -0.08 1.92 -4.37
C PHE A 88 0.37 1.81 -5.83
N ILE A 89 0.04 0.68 -6.44
CA ILE A 89 0.14 0.51 -7.89
C ILE A 89 -0.98 1.31 -8.56
N SER A 90 -0.63 2.03 -9.62
CA SER A 90 -1.53 2.90 -10.34
C SER A 90 -1.65 2.55 -11.82
N ILE A 91 -2.73 3.04 -12.42
CA ILE A 91 -2.91 3.07 -13.87
C ILE A 91 -3.02 4.53 -14.35
N PRO A 92 -2.50 4.88 -15.54
CA PRO A 92 -2.66 6.22 -16.10
C PRO A 92 -4.13 6.65 -16.19
N ASP A 93 -4.38 7.93 -15.92
CA ASP A 93 -5.72 8.52 -15.90
C ASP A 93 -6.53 8.25 -17.18
N GLU A 94 -5.90 8.36 -18.34
CA GLU A 94 -6.53 8.10 -19.65
C GLU A 94 -7.12 6.68 -19.79
N ARG A 95 -6.57 5.71 -19.04
CA ARG A 95 -7.01 4.31 -19.10
C ARG A 95 -7.90 3.92 -17.93
N TYR A 96 -8.00 4.76 -16.89
CA TYR A 96 -8.62 4.40 -15.63
C TYR A 96 -10.07 3.96 -15.75
N ASP A 97 -10.91 4.75 -16.43
CA ASP A 97 -12.33 4.44 -16.60
C ASP A 97 -12.56 3.15 -17.39
N SER A 98 -11.80 2.95 -18.47
CA SER A 98 -11.87 1.72 -19.25
C SER A 98 -11.41 0.50 -18.43
N HIS A 99 -10.33 0.65 -17.66
CA HIS A 99 -9.76 -0.41 -16.85
C HIS A 99 -10.72 -0.87 -15.76
N ARG A 100 -11.27 0.07 -14.98
CA ARG A 100 -12.16 -0.27 -13.85
C ARG A 100 -13.44 -0.98 -14.30
N GLN A 101 -13.94 -0.67 -15.50
CA GLN A 101 -15.16 -1.25 -16.09
C GLN A 101 -14.92 -2.58 -16.84
N SER A 102 -13.66 -2.90 -17.14
CA SER A 102 -13.28 -4.12 -17.89
C SER A 102 -12.89 -5.28 -16.96
N THR A 103 -12.99 -6.50 -17.47
CA THR A 103 -12.36 -7.68 -16.85
C THR A 103 -11.16 -8.07 -17.69
N ASP A 104 -10.04 -8.33 -17.02
CA ASP A 104 -8.81 -8.80 -17.64
C ASP A 104 -8.27 -10.04 -16.90
N PHE A 105 -7.12 -10.54 -17.36
CA PHE A 105 -6.43 -11.66 -16.73
C PHE A 105 -6.20 -11.45 -15.22
N MET A 106 -5.89 -10.22 -14.80
CA MET A 106 -5.61 -9.92 -13.40
C MET A 106 -6.87 -10.12 -12.55
N ARG A 107 -8.00 -9.54 -12.97
CA ARG A 107 -9.26 -9.66 -12.23
C ARG A 107 -9.83 -11.08 -12.25
N GLU A 108 -9.60 -11.83 -13.33
CA GLU A 108 -10.16 -13.18 -13.46
C GLU A 108 -9.34 -14.25 -12.72
N TYR A 109 -8.01 -14.15 -12.71
CA TYR A 109 -7.14 -15.24 -12.23
C TYR A 109 -6.34 -14.90 -10.96
N ILE A 110 -6.00 -13.62 -10.71
CA ILE A 110 -5.04 -13.26 -9.65
C ILE A 110 -5.69 -12.44 -8.53
N PHE A 111 -6.34 -11.32 -8.87
CA PHE A 111 -6.95 -10.39 -7.91
C PHE A 111 -8.42 -10.14 -8.23
N PRO A 112 -9.32 -11.09 -7.93
CA PRO A 112 -10.76 -10.87 -8.02
C PRO A 112 -11.18 -9.63 -7.22
N GLY A 113 -11.91 -8.71 -7.86
CA GLY A 113 -12.34 -7.45 -7.27
C GLY A 113 -11.28 -6.34 -7.21
N GLY A 114 -10.03 -6.63 -7.59
CA GLY A 114 -8.98 -5.61 -7.68
C GLY A 114 -9.31 -4.50 -8.69
N CYS A 115 -8.91 -3.28 -8.36
CA CYS A 115 -9.03 -2.11 -9.22
C CYS A 115 -7.87 -1.15 -8.96
N LEU A 116 -6.94 -1.04 -9.91
CA LEU A 116 -5.85 -0.07 -9.80
C LEU A 116 -6.42 1.35 -9.88
N PRO A 117 -6.17 2.22 -8.89
CA PRO A 117 -6.60 3.61 -8.94
C PRO A 117 -5.71 4.43 -9.89
N ALA A 118 -6.28 5.53 -10.40
CA ALA A 118 -5.47 6.60 -10.98
C ALA A 118 -4.97 7.57 -9.91
N LEU A 119 -3.86 8.25 -10.16
CA LEU A 119 -3.32 9.24 -9.24
C LEU A 119 -4.35 10.36 -8.97
N SER A 120 -5.01 10.89 -10.01
CA SER A 120 -6.03 11.93 -9.82
C SER A 120 -7.21 11.47 -8.96
N ARG A 121 -7.58 10.19 -9.06
CA ARG A 121 -8.66 9.61 -8.25
C ARG A 121 -8.28 9.57 -6.77
N ILE A 122 -7.03 9.22 -6.46
CA ILE A 122 -6.51 9.24 -5.09
C ILE A 122 -6.49 10.66 -4.53
N ILE A 123 -5.97 11.63 -5.30
CA ILE A 123 -5.91 13.03 -4.86
C ILE A 123 -7.31 13.62 -4.66
N SER A 124 -8.25 13.37 -5.57
CA SER A 124 -9.62 13.85 -5.45
C SER A 124 -10.36 13.23 -4.26
N GLY A 125 -10.22 11.92 -4.04
CA GLY A 125 -10.83 11.25 -2.88
C GLY A 125 -10.26 11.73 -1.55
N MET A 126 -8.94 11.94 -1.49
CA MET A 126 -8.28 12.57 -0.33
C MET A 126 -8.86 13.97 -0.05
N ALA A 127 -8.94 14.82 -1.08
CA ALA A 127 -9.42 16.20 -0.95
C ALA A 127 -10.90 16.29 -0.57
N ALA A 128 -11.72 15.33 -1.01
CA ALA A 128 -13.15 15.29 -0.70
C ALA A 128 -13.44 14.82 0.73
N ALA A 129 -12.58 13.96 1.29
CA ALA A 129 -12.88 13.22 2.53
C ALA A 129 -12.01 13.59 3.73
N SER A 130 -11.01 14.45 3.54
CA SER A 130 -10.06 14.78 4.61
C SER A 130 -9.53 16.21 4.47
N ARG A 131 -8.89 16.69 5.53
CA ARG A 131 -8.12 17.96 5.49
C ARG A 131 -6.70 17.75 4.99
N LEU A 132 -6.32 16.54 4.59
CA LEU A 132 -4.94 16.22 4.25
C LEU A 132 -4.49 16.95 2.97
N CYS A 133 -3.21 17.28 2.94
CA CYS A 133 -2.51 17.86 1.80
C CYS A 133 -1.36 16.93 1.41
N VAL A 134 -1.11 16.83 0.10
CA VAL A 134 0.07 16.16 -0.43
C VAL A 134 1.31 16.98 -0.07
N VAL A 135 2.30 16.33 0.55
CA VAL A 135 3.59 16.96 0.87
C VAL A 135 4.74 16.39 0.05
N HIS A 136 4.62 15.15 -0.43
CA HIS A 136 5.62 14.50 -1.26
C HIS A 136 4.96 13.42 -2.12
N VAL A 137 5.45 13.28 -3.36
CA VAL A 137 5.05 12.21 -4.29
C VAL A 137 6.31 11.65 -4.92
N GLU A 138 6.48 10.34 -4.86
CA GLU A 138 7.54 9.61 -5.55
C GLU A 138 6.92 8.53 -6.43
N GLU A 139 7.36 8.44 -7.68
CA GLU A 139 7.04 7.32 -8.57
C GLU A 139 8.20 6.31 -8.49
N ILE A 140 7.89 5.09 -8.07
CA ILE A 140 8.85 4.01 -7.83
C ILE A 140 8.58 2.77 -8.73
N GLY A 141 7.72 2.88 -9.73
CA GLY A 141 7.31 1.77 -10.60
C GLY A 141 8.47 1.14 -11.37
N ILE A 142 9.53 1.90 -11.62
CA ILE A 142 10.77 1.38 -12.22
C ILE A 142 11.39 0.23 -11.41
N HIS A 143 11.21 0.24 -10.09
CA HIS A 143 11.71 -0.79 -9.20
C HIS A 143 10.87 -2.07 -9.29
N TYR A 144 9.56 -1.93 -9.53
CA TYR A 144 8.62 -3.05 -9.56
C TYR A 144 8.91 -4.05 -10.68
N TYR A 145 9.43 -3.58 -11.83
CA TYR A 145 9.91 -4.48 -12.88
C TYR A 145 10.98 -5.44 -12.35
N GLN A 146 11.99 -4.94 -11.65
CA GLN A 146 13.07 -5.77 -11.11
C GLN A 146 12.53 -6.73 -10.03
N THR A 147 11.64 -6.24 -9.17
CA THR A 147 10.96 -7.06 -8.15
C THR A 147 10.25 -8.26 -8.78
N LEU A 148 9.44 -8.06 -9.81
CA LEU A 148 8.72 -9.14 -10.50
C LEU A 148 9.66 -10.13 -11.20
N ARG A 149 10.80 -9.66 -11.73
CA ARG A 149 11.82 -10.55 -12.33
C ARG A 149 12.49 -11.43 -11.27
N CYS A 150 12.81 -10.87 -10.11
CA CYS A 150 13.34 -11.61 -8.97
C CYS A 150 12.32 -12.64 -8.46
N TRP A 151 11.04 -12.26 -8.33
CA TRP A 151 9.97 -13.18 -7.92
C TRP A 151 9.80 -14.33 -8.90
N LYS A 152 9.72 -14.06 -10.22
CA LYS A 152 9.64 -15.13 -11.23
C LYS A 152 10.82 -16.08 -11.15
N LYS A 153 12.05 -15.56 -11.03
CA LYS A 153 13.26 -16.37 -10.91
C LYS A 153 13.20 -17.28 -9.69
N ASN A 154 12.78 -16.74 -8.54
CA ASN A 154 12.67 -17.50 -7.30
C ASN A 154 11.54 -18.54 -7.35
N PHE A 155 10.40 -18.19 -7.94
CA PHE A 155 9.27 -19.10 -8.15
C PHE A 155 9.68 -20.31 -9.00
N LEU A 156 10.31 -20.06 -10.15
CA LEU A 156 10.78 -21.11 -11.05
C LEU A 156 11.88 -21.98 -10.45
N LYS A 157 12.80 -21.38 -9.69
CA LYS A 157 13.82 -22.13 -8.95
C LYS A 157 13.21 -23.15 -7.99
N ASN A 158 12.05 -22.85 -7.42
CA ASN A 158 11.36 -23.70 -6.45
C ASN A 158 10.19 -24.49 -7.05
N LYS A 159 10.08 -24.60 -8.39
CA LYS A 159 8.97 -25.29 -9.07
C LYS A 159 8.68 -26.67 -8.49
N SER A 160 9.70 -27.50 -8.27
CA SER A 160 9.51 -28.85 -7.73
C SER A 160 8.90 -28.87 -6.33
N GLN A 161 9.24 -27.89 -5.48
CA GLN A 161 8.64 -27.77 -4.14
C GLN A 161 7.18 -27.33 -4.23
N ILE A 162 6.87 -26.41 -5.14
CA ILE A 162 5.49 -25.94 -5.37
C ILE A 162 4.61 -27.09 -5.87
N LEU A 163 5.11 -27.93 -6.80
CA LEU A 163 4.39 -29.12 -7.24
C LEU A 163 4.17 -30.12 -6.08
N ALA A 164 5.16 -30.28 -5.19
CA ALA A 164 5.04 -31.15 -4.02
C ALA A 164 4.00 -30.66 -2.99
N LEU A 165 3.64 -29.36 -3.01
CA LEU A 165 2.54 -28.80 -2.21
C LEU A 165 1.14 -29.11 -2.81
N GLY A 166 1.07 -29.77 -3.98
CA GLY A 166 -0.17 -30.16 -4.63
C GLY A 166 -0.67 -29.21 -5.71
N PHE A 167 0.11 -28.18 -6.06
CA PHE A 167 -0.19 -27.32 -7.21
C PHE A 167 0.20 -28.00 -8.53
N ASP A 168 -0.51 -27.69 -9.61
CA ASP A 168 -0.32 -28.29 -10.92
C ASP A 168 0.46 -27.38 -11.89
N ASP A 169 0.82 -27.92 -13.07
CA ASP A 169 1.50 -27.13 -14.10
C ASP A 169 0.63 -25.97 -14.62
N LYS A 170 -0.70 -26.05 -14.52
CA LYS A 170 -1.59 -24.94 -14.89
C LYS A 170 -1.40 -23.76 -13.94
N PHE A 171 -1.33 -24.01 -12.63
CA PHE A 171 -1.02 -23.01 -11.62
C PHE A 171 0.35 -22.37 -11.89
N ILE A 172 1.37 -23.18 -12.14
CA ILE A 172 2.72 -22.70 -12.47
C ILE A 172 2.68 -21.75 -13.68
N ARG A 173 2.05 -22.16 -14.78
CA ARG A 173 1.94 -21.34 -16.00
C ARG A 173 1.15 -20.05 -15.78
N THR A 174 0.12 -20.09 -14.95
CA THR A 174 -0.68 -18.92 -14.59
C THR A 174 0.18 -17.89 -13.86
N TRP A 175 0.98 -18.33 -12.88
CA TRP A 175 1.89 -17.45 -12.13
C TRP A 175 3.06 -16.95 -12.96
N GLU A 176 3.65 -17.78 -13.81
CA GLU A 176 4.67 -17.34 -14.76
C GLU A 176 4.15 -16.23 -15.69
N TYR A 177 2.94 -16.40 -16.21
CA TYR A 177 2.28 -15.40 -17.04
C TYR A 177 1.98 -14.12 -16.25
N TYR A 178 1.46 -14.23 -15.02
CA TYR A 178 1.26 -13.08 -14.13
C TYR A 178 2.55 -12.25 -13.96
N PHE A 179 3.68 -12.90 -13.63
CA PHE A 179 4.93 -12.17 -13.44
C PHE A 179 5.39 -11.46 -14.72
N ASP A 180 5.27 -12.11 -15.88
CA ASP A 180 5.65 -11.49 -17.14
C ASP A 180 4.72 -10.35 -17.56
N TYR A 181 3.42 -10.56 -17.39
CA TYR A 181 2.36 -9.62 -17.72
C TYR A 181 2.53 -8.31 -16.93
N CYS A 182 2.62 -8.38 -15.60
CA CYS A 182 2.83 -7.20 -14.77
C CYS A 182 4.18 -6.54 -15.04
N ALA A 183 5.24 -7.33 -15.22
CA ALA A 183 6.56 -6.77 -15.47
C ALA A 183 6.62 -6.04 -16.83
N ALA A 184 5.90 -6.52 -17.84
CA ALA A 184 5.74 -5.78 -19.08
C ALA A 184 5.00 -4.44 -18.85
N GLY A 185 3.94 -4.47 -18.03
CA GLY A 185 3.20 -3.27 -17.62
C GLY A 185 4.09 -2.16 -17.07
N PHE A 186 4.90 -2.48 -16.05
CA PHE A 186 5.85 -1.55 -15.44
C PHE A 186 7.00 -1.17 -16.37
N LYS A 187 7.57 -2.13 -17.12
CA LYS A 187 8.70 -1.86 -18.04
C LYS A 187 8.32 -0.87 -19.14
N MET A 188 7.06 -0.90 -19.59
CA MET A 188 6.54 -0.02 -20.63
C MET A 188 5.87 1.23 -20.05
N CYS A 189 5.99 1.47 -18.74
CA CYS A 189 5.39 2.62 -18.04
C CYS A 189 3.87 2.75 -18.25
N THR A 190 3.20 1.61 -18.47
CA THR A 190 1.73 1.54 -18.62
C THR A 190 1.01 1.31 -17.30
N GLN A 191 1.78 1.13 -16.23
CA GLN A 191 1.43 1.09 -14.82
C GLN A 191 2.50 1.87 -14.06
N GLY A 192 2.11 2.50 -12.96
CA GLY A 192 3.04 3.15 -12.04
C GLY A 192 2.94 2.54 -10.65
N ASP A 193 3.85 2.93 -9.77
CA ASP A 193 3.76 2.67 -8.33
C ASP A 193 4.14 3.95 -7.60
N TYR A 194 3.22 4.51 -6.82
CA TYR A 194 3.44 5.78 -6.13
C TYR A 194 3.64 5.58 -4.64
N GLN A 195 4.56 6.32 -4.05
CA GLN A 195 4.60 6.61 -2.62
C GLN A 195 4.22 8.07 -2.40
N ILE A 196 3.14 8.30 -1.66
CA ILE A 196 2.64 9.65 -1.36
C ILE A 196 2.65 9.87 0.14
N VAL A 197 3.22 11.01 0.55
CA VAL A 197 3.15 11.47 1.93
C VAL A 197 2.11 12.58 2.02
N PHE A 198 1.22 12.46 2.99
CA PHE A 198 0.17 13.41 3.29
C PHE A 198 0.30 13.95 4.71
N SER A 199 -0.08 15.21 4.91
CA SER A 199 -0.08 15.89 6.21
C SER A 199 -1.21 16.90 6.32
N ARG A 200 -1.53 17.33 7.55
CA ARG A 200 -2.48 18.42 7.77
C ARG A 200 -1.87 19.78 7.39
N PRO A 201 -2.70 20.77 6.98
CA PRO A 201 -2.26 22.13 6.74
C PRO A 201 -1.63 22.70 8.01
N GLY A 202 -0.47 23.35 7.87
CA GLY A 202 0.20 24.00 9.00
C GLY A 202 0.90 23.06 9.99
N ASN A 203 1.15 21.79 9.62
CA ASN A 203 1.89 20.84 10.46
C ASN A 203 3.40 21.15 10.50
N VAL A 204 3.77 22.32 11.04
CA VAL A 204 5.16 22.76 11.21
C VAL A 204 5.90 21.82 12.17
N ALA A 205 5.21 21.24 13.15
CA ALA A 205 5.80 20.32 14.12
C ALA A 205 6.43 19.08 13.44
N ALA A 206 5.78 18.51 12.42
CA ALA A 206 6.30 17.33 11.72
C ALA A 206 7.47 17.63 10.77
N PHE A 207 7.55 18.85 10.22
CA PHE A 207 8.54 19.21 9.19
C PHE A 207 9.66 20.13 9.70
N GLY A 208 9.54 20.66 10.92
CA GLY A 208 10.44 21.68 11.45
C GLY A 208 10.22 23.06 10.81
N ASP A 209 11.08 24.02 11.15
CA ASP A 209 11.11 25.32 10.50
C ASP A 209 11.84 25.21 9.15
N PRO A 210 11.13 25.31 8.00
CA PRO A 210 11.77 25.22 6.68
C PRO A 210 12.63 26.44 6.37
N TYR A 211 12.53 27.52 7.15
CA TYR A 211 13.28 28.76 6.98
C TYR A 211 14.54 28.82 7.83
N ASN A 212 14.85 27.77 8.59
CA ASN A 212 16.04 27.73 9.42
C ASN A 212 17.30 27.76 8.52
N GLY A 213 17.96 28.92 8.44
CA GLY A 213 19.10 29.18 7.54
C GLY A 213 18.75 29.90 6.23
N VAL A 214 17.48 30.19 5.97
CA VAL A 214 17.05 31.07 4.87
C VAL A 214 17.01 32.50 5.43
N PRO A 215 17.79 33.46 4.88
CA PRO A 215 17.70 34.84 5.31
C PRO A 215 16.26 35.33 5.18
N SER A 216 15.71 35.84 6.28
CA SER A 216 14.48 36.62 6.24
C SER A 216 14.66 37.76 5.22
N ALA A 217 13.62 38.04 4.43
CA ALA A 217 13.62 39.18 3.49
C ALA A 217 13.57 40.55 4.21
N TYR A 218 13.71 40.55 5.54
CA TYR A 218 13.83 41.70 6.43
C TYR A 218 15.08 41.54 7.30
#